data_AF-A0A7V7E3W0-F1
#
_entry.id   AF-A0A7V7E3W0-F1
#
_cell.length_a   1.000
_cell.length_b   1.000
_cell.length_c   1.000
_cell.angle_alpha   90.00
_cell.angle_beta   90.00
_cell.angle_gamma   90.00
#
_symmetry.space_group_name_H-M   'P 1'
#
loop_
_entity.id
_entity.type
_entity.pdbx_description
1 polymer ?
#
loop_
_entity_poly.entity_id
_entity_poly.type
_entity_poly.pdbx_seq_one_letter_code
_entity_poly.pdbx_strand_id
1 'polypeptide(L)'
;VLTVTVEHLLPDTPPAVVSYIFGFRSQKLIQVSVLWAAEKPDGLPEAALTLRNYFDHLQFQDGKSATDGVLVDGSRVVFRGIDRNGHAVLVNFLTPSPEKKVAGALSLLRVTYAERTENPDVYVLESGKF
;
A
#
# COMPACT_ATOMS: atom_id res chain seq x y z
N VAL A 1 4.04 -15.37 5.34
CA VAL A 1 4.48 -14.01 4.92
C VAL A 1 5.99 -13.94 5.11
N LEU A 2 6.72 -13.37 4.15
CA LEU A 2 8.14 -13.06 4.28
C LEU A 2 8.28 -11.54 4.39
N THR A 3 9.09 -11.06 5.32
CA THR A 3 9.29 -9.63 5.55
C THR A 3 10.77 -9.30 5.59
N VAL A 4 11.15 -8.19 4.97
CA VAL A 4 12.51 -7.65 4.98
C VAL A 4 12.48 -6.14 5.20
N THR A 5 13.42 -5.62 5.99
CA THR A 5 13.65 -4.18 6.13
C THR A 5 14.71 -3.74 5.11
N VAL A 6 14.42 -2.66 4.39
CA VAL A 6 15.29 -2.09 3.37
C VAL A 6 15.58 -0.64 3.76
N GLU A 7 16.83 -0.36 4.15
CA GLU A 7 17.24 0.93 4.71
C GLU A 7 17.05 2.11 3.72
N HIS A 8 17.33 1.89 2.44
CA HIS A 8 17.36 2.96 1.43
C HIS A 8 16.59 2.55 0.16
N LEU A 9 15.30 2.27 0.30
CA LEU A 9 14.47 1.87 -0.84
C LEU A 9 14.11 3.06 -1.75
N LEU A 10 13.86 4.24 -1.17
CA LEU A 10 13.67 5.49 -1.89
C LEU A 10 14.56 6.58 -1.26
N PRO A 11 15.03 7.56 -2.05
CA PRO A 11 15.79 8.70 -1.54
C PRO A 11 15.01 9.45 -0.45
N ASP A 12 15.72 9.93 0.57
CA ASP A 12 15.19 10.79 1.64
C ASP A 12 13.98 10.21 2.40
N THR A 13 13.78 8.88 2.35
CA THR A 13 12.74 8.17 3.12
C THR A 13 13.33 7.37 4.28
N PRO A 14 12.55 7.12 5.36
CA PRO A 14 12.96 6.18 6.40
C PRO A 14 13.11 4.75 5.85
N PRO A 15 13.68 3.81 6.62
CA PRO A 15 13.70 2.40 6.24
C PRO A 15 12.29 1.87 5.92
N ALA A 16 12.20 1.11 4.84
CA ALA A 16 10.97 0.49 4.37
C ALA A 16 10.86 -0.95 4.87
N VAL A 17 9.66 -1.38 5.24
CA VAL A 17 9.34 -2.79 5.46
C VAL A 17 8.66 -3.32 4.20
N VAL A 18 9.28 -4.31 3.55
CA VAL A 18 8.72 -5.00 2.39
C VAL A 18 8.18 -6.35 2.83
N SER A 19 6.89 -6.58 2.61
CA SER A 19 6.19 -7.82 2.93
C SER A 19 5.71 -8.53 1.67
N TYR A 20 6.11 -9.80 1.54
CA TYR A 20 5.72 -10.72 0.49
C TYR A 20 4.68 -11.72 1.04
N ILE A 21 3.51 -11.73 0.43
CA ILE A 21 2.39 -12.58 0.84
C ILE A 21 2.18 -13.65 -0.24
N PHE A 22 2.27 -14.90 0.18
CA PHE A 22 2.11 -16.07 -0.67
C PHE A 22 0.71 -16.65 -0.50
N GLY A 23 0.12 -17.11 -1.60
CA GLY A 23 -1.21 -17.69 -1.63
C GLY A 23 -1.28 -19.01 -0.88
N PHE A 24 -2.40 -19.26 -0.22
CA PHE A 24 -2.59 -20.44 0.61
C PHE A 24 -2.58 -21.73 -0.21
N ARG A 25 -3.31 -21.79 -1.32
CA ARG A 25 -3.38 -23.00 -2.16
C ARG A 25 -2.25 -23.05 -3.17
N SER A 26 -2.00 -21.94 -3.86
CA SER A 26 -1.05 -21.87 -4.96
C SER A 26 0.41 -21.85 -4.50
N GLN A 27 0.67 -21.41 -3.27
CA GLN A 27 2.02 -21.12 -2.75
C GLN A 27 2.80 -20.08 -3.59
N LYS A 28 2.12 -19.36 -4.48
CA LYS A 28 2.70 -18.31 -5.34
C LYS A 28 2.65 -16.97 -4.63
N LEU A 29 3.54 -16.05 -5.02
CA LEU A 29 3.46 -14.67 -4.55
C LEU A 29 2.18 -14.01 -5.10
N ILE A 30 1.28 -13.59 -4.21
CA ILE A 30 -0.01 -12.98 -4.60
C ILE A 30 -0.10 -11.51 -4.23
N GLN A 31 0.74 -11.02 -3.30
CA GLN A 31 0.77 -9.62 -2.92
C GLN A 31 2.14 -9.20 -2.39
N VAL A 32 2.53 -7.99 -2.75
CA VAL A 32 3.69 -7.28 -2.17
C VAL A 32 3.18 -5.99 -1.55
N SER A 33 3.58 -5.72 -0.31
CA SER A 33 3.35 -4.44 0.34
C SER A 33 4.65 -3.83 0.80
N VAL A 34 4.80 -2.53 0.58
CA VAL A 34 5.92 -1.74 1.08
C VAL A 34 5.35 -0.69 2.02
N LEU A 35 5.88 -0.63 3.24
CA LEU A 35 5.46 0.31 4.27
C LEU A 35 6.65 1.14 4.73
N TRP A 36 6.49 2.45 4.64
CA TRP A 36 7.33 3.42 5.33
C TRP A 36 6.54 3.99 6.50
N ALA A 37 7.18 4.10 7.67
CA ALA A 37 6.58 4.65 8.87
C ALA A 37 7.56 5.59 9.58
N ALA A 38 7.11 6.79 9.92
CA ALA A 38 7.93 7.75 10.65
C ALA A 38 7.07 8.70 11.50
N GLU A 39 7.57 9.14 12.65
CA GLU A 39 6.89 10.14 13.48
C GLU A 39 6.75 11.48 12.75
N LYS A 40 7.80 11.89 12.06
CA LYS A 40 7.79 13.03 11.14
C LYS A 40 7.66 12.51 9.71
N PRO A 41 6.78 13.09 8.89
CA PRO A 41 6.57 12.65 7.52
C PRO A 41 7.71 13.05 6.56
N ASP A 42 8.90 13.42 7.05
CA ASP A 42 9.97 13.96 6.21
C ASP A 42 10.29 13.00 5.04
N GLY A 43 10.24 13.52 3.80
CA GLY A 43 10.44 12.78 2.55
C GLY A 43 9.30 11.85 2.12
N LEU A 44 8.32 11.53 2.99
CA LEU A 44 7.17 10.71 2.61
C LEU A 44 6.22 11.41 1.61
N PRO A 45 5.90 12.72 1.73
CA PRO A 45 5.13 13.44 0.71
C PRO A 45 5.77 13.42 -0.68
N GLU A 46 7.08 13.62 -0.77
CA GLU A 46 7.86 13.62 -2.00
C GLU A 46 7.91 12.20 -2.61
N ALA A 47 8.11 11.19 -1.77
CA ALA A 47 8.01 9.79 -2.19
C ALA A 47 6.60 9.45 -2.70
N ALA A 48 5.55 9.91 -2.02
CA ALA A 48 4.17 9.72 -2.46
C ALA A 48 3.90 10.36 -3.83
N LEU A 49 4.38 11.60 -4.05
CA LEU A 49 4.28 12.27 -5.35
C LEU A 49 5.06 11.53 -6.44
N THR A 50 6.27 11.08 -6.13
CA THR A 50 7.10 10.29 -7.05
C THR A 50 6.40 9.00 -7.47
N LEU A 51 5.83 8.27 -6.51
CA LEU A 51 5.06 7.05 -6.76
C LEU A 51 3.80 7.33 -7.59
N ARG A 52 3.06 8.40 -7.27
CA ARG A 52 1.91 8.84 -8.07
C ARG A 52 2.31 9.05 -9.52
N ASN A 53 3.32 9.87 -9.76
CA ASN A 53 3.78 10.18 -11.12
C ASN A 53 4.22 8.90 -11.86
N TYR A 54 4.96 8.01 -11.19
CA TYR A 54 5.37 6.74 -11.76
C TYR A 54 4.17 5.91 -12.24
N PHE A 55 3.15 5.73 -11.39
CA PHE A 55 1.97 4.95 -11.74
C PHE A 55 1.05 5.67 -12.73
N ASP A 56 0.94 7.00 -12.70
CA ASP A 56 0.17 7.77 -13.67
C ASP A 56 0.68 7.58 -15.11
N HIS A 57 1.96 7.22 -15.30
CA HIS A 57 2.54 6.93 -16.61
C HIS A 57 2.38 5.48 -17.08
N LEU A 58 1.84 4.57 -16.25
CA LEU A 58 1.61 3.18 -16.62
C LEU A 58 0.21 2.96 -17.21
N GLN A 59 0.06 1.95 -18.06
CA GLN A 59 -1.22 1.61 -18.67
C GLN A 59 -2.12 0.85 -17.69
N PHE A 60 -3.17 1.51 -17.20
CA PHE A 60 -4.25 0.91 -16.41
C PHE A 60 -5.56 0.86 -17.22
N GLN A 61 -6.56 0.09 -16.77
CA GLN A 61 -7.87 0.08 -17.44
C GLN A 61 -8.55 1.45 -17.29
N ASP A 62 -9.13 1.95 -18.39
CA ASP A 62 -9.87 3.22 -18.39
C ASP A 62 -10.94 3.25 -17.31
N GLY A 63 -10.98 4.32 -16.51
CA GLY A 63 -11.93 4.50 -15.42
C GLY A 63 -11.70 3.61 -14.19
N LYS A 64 -10.66 2.76 -14.17
CA LYS A 64 -10.26 1.96 -13.00
C LYS A 64 -8.99 2.47 -12.30
N SER A 65 -8.59 3.71 -12.60
CA SER A 65 -7.64 4.47 -11.81
C SER A 65 -8.32 5.66 -11.12
N ALA A 66 -7.83 6.03 -9.94
CA ALA A 66 -8.26 7.26 -9.27
C ALA A 66 -7.16 7.78 -8.33
N THR A 67 -7.18 9.09 -8.11
CA THR A 67 -6.33 9.77 -7.13
C THR A 67 -7.21 10.52 -6.12
N ASP A 68 -6.61 10.90 -4.99
CA ASP A 68 -7.14 11.90 -4.05
C ASP A 68 -8.48 11.56 -3.36
N GLY A 69 -8.79 10.26 -3.21
CA GLY A 69 -9.85 9.76 -2.33
C GLY A 69 -9.40 9.60 -0.87
N VAL A 70 -10.32 9.27 0.03
CA VAL A 70 -10.02 8.94 1.44
C VAL A 70 -10.53 7.54 1.75
N LEU A 71 -9.70 6.71 2.39
CA LEU A 71 -10.06 5.37 2.84
C LEU A 71 -10.75 5.43 4.20
N VAL A 72 -11.39 4.32 4.61
CA VAL A 72 -12.11 4.20 5.89
C VAL A 72 -11.18 4.45 7.09
N ASP A 73 -9.90 4.10 6.97
CA ASP A 73 -8.88 4.34 8.00
C ASP A 73 -8.39 5.80 8.05
N GLY A 74 -8.95 6.68 7.21
CA GLY A 74 -8.58 8.09 7.11
C GLY A 74 -7.35 8.36 6.23
N SER A 75 -6.72 7.33 5.66
CA SER A 75 -5.60 7.54 4.75
C SER A 75 -6.06 8.11 3.40
N ARG A 76 -5.28 9.02 2.84
CA ARG A 76 -5.52 9.56 1.50
C ARG A 76 -5.03 8.57 0.46
N VAL A 77 -5.86 8.27 -0.53
CA VAL A 77 -5.46 7.56 -1.74
C VAL A 77 -4.58 8.49 -2.56
N VAL A 78 -3.31 8.13 -2.68
CA VAL A 78 -2.35 8.83 -3.54
C VAL A 78 -2.55 8.38 -4.98
N PHE A 79 -2.69 7.07 -5.18
CA PHE A 79 -2.99 6.46 -6.46
C PHE A 79 -3.70 5.12 -6.23
N ARG A 80 -4.64 4.76 -7.10
CA ARG A 80 -5.10 3.37 -7.25
C ARG A 80 -5.27 3.05 -8.72
N GLY A 81 -5.05 1.80 -9.10
CA GLY A 81 -5.20 1.35 -10.49
C GLY A 81 -5.41 -0.16 -10.57
N ILE A 82 -6.16 -0.61 -11.58
CA ILE A 82 -6.31 -2.03 -11.93
C ILE A 82 -5.87 -2.22 -13.37
N ASP A 83 -4.94 -3.15 -13.61
CA ASP A 83 -4.44 -3.46 -14.95
C ASP A 83 -5.41 -4.38 -15.73
N ARG A 84 -5.11 -4.67 -17.00
CA ARG A 84 -5.95 -5.52 -17.86
C ARG A 84 -6.12 -6.96 -17.35
N ASN A 85 -5.20 -7.45 -16.53
CA ASN A 85 -5.24 -8.79 -15.95
C ASN A 85 -5.97 -8.84 -14.61
N GLY A 86 -6.40 -7.67 -14.10
CA GLY A 86 -7.07 -7.56 -12.80
C GLY A 86 -6.11 -7.40 -11.63
N HIS A 87 -4.80 -7.20 -11.88
CA HIS A 87 -3.86 -6.88 -10.82
C HIS A 87 -4.09 -5.44 -10.34
N ALA A 88 -4.02 -5.24 -9.04
CA ALA A 88 -4.32 -3.95 -8.41
C ALA A 88 -3.08 -3.33 -7.78
N VAL A 89 -2.95 -2.02 -7.93
CA VAL A 89 -2.03 -1.17 -7.17
C VAL A 89 -2.83 -0.21 -6.31
N LEU A 90 -2.41 -0.06 -5.06
CA LEU A 90 -2.87 0.99 -4.16
C LEU A 90 -1.66 1.68 -3.52
N VAL A 91 -1.60 2.99 -3.66
CA VAL A 91 -0.70 3.88 -2.92
C VAL A 91 -1.57 4.73 -2.01
N ASN A 92 -1.35 4.65 -0.70
CA ASN A 92 -2.07 5.46 0.27
C ASN A 92 -1.12 6.06 1.31
N PHE A 93 -1.48 7.24 1.78
CA PHE A 93 -0.68 8.03 2.71
C PHE A 93 -1.55 8.47 3.89
N LEU A 94 -1.14 8.09 5.09
CA LEU A 94 -1.75 8.49 6.34
C LEU A 94 -0.83 9.46 7.05
N THR A 95 -1.36 10.62 7.43
CA THR A 95 -0.70 11.56 8.33
C THR A 95 -1.52 11.66 9.61
N PRO A 96 -0.89 11.68 10.80
CA PRO A 96 -1.59 11.91 12.06
C PRO A 96 -2.46 13.18 11.99
N SER A 97 -3.67 13.11 12.55
CA SER A 97 -4.54 14.28 12.62
C SER A 97 -3.90 15.34 13.53
N PRO A 98 -3.76 16.60 13.09
CA PRO A 98 -3.21 17.67 13.92
C PRO A 98 -4.09 17.98 15.14
N GLU A 99 -5.39 17.69 15.08
CA GLU A 99 -6.35 17.90 16.17
C GLU A 99 -6.27 16.80 17.24
N LYS A 100 -5.88 15.57 16.85
CA LYS A 100 -5.70 14.44 17.75
C LYS A 100 -4.20 14.25 18.00
N LYS A 101 -3.65 15.03 18.92
CA LYS A 101 -2.27 14.82 19.43
C LYS A 101 -2.19 13.51 20.20
N VAL A 102 -2.02 12.42 19.48
CA VAL A 102 -1.69 11.11 20.03
C VAL A 102 -0.18 10.99 20.04
N ALA A 103 0.40 10.87 21.24
CA ALA A 103 1.84 10.64 21.37
C ALA A 103 2.24 9.34 20.65
N GLY A 104 3.30 9.39 19.84
CA GLY A 104 3.75 8.24 19.05
C GLY A 104 2.93 7.97 17.78
N ALA A 105 2.06 8.91 17.35
CA ALA A 105 1.38 8.76 16.07
C ALA A 105 2.37 8.82 14.89
N LEU A 106 2.27 7.85 13.99
CA LEU A 106 3.15 7.72 12.83
C LEU A 106 2.45 8.20 11.56
N SER A 107 3.23 8.86 10.70
CA SER A 107 2.90 9.01 9.29
C SER A 107 3.27 7.74 8.54
N LEU A 108 2.37 7.24 7.70
CA LEU A 108 2.50 5.97 7.01
C LEU A 108 2.33 6.18 5.51
N LEU A 109 3.34 5.83 4.71
CA LEU A 109 3.19 5.67 3.27
C LEU A 109 3.19 4.18 2.94
N ARG A 110 2.18 3.72 2.20
CA ARG A 110 2.08 2.32 1.81
C ARG A 110 1.87 2.20 0.32
N VAL A 111 2.60 1.26 -0.28
CA VAL A 111 2.34 0.74 -1.63
C VAL A 111 1.91 -0.70 -1.47
N THR A 112 0.83 -1.09 -2.14
CA THR A 112 0.38 -2.47 -2.22
C THR A 112 0.17 -2.84 -3.68
N TYR A 113 0.79 -3.92 -4.11
CA TYR A 113 0.52 -4.59 -5.37
C TYR A 113 -0.11 -5.94 -5.07
N ALA A 114 -1.26 -6.25 -5.64
CA ALA A 114 -1.96 -7.52 -5.45
C ALA A 114 -2.35 -8.14 -6.79
N GLU A 115 -2.15 -9.45 -6.92
CA GLU A 115 -2.53 -10.22 -8.11
C GLU A 115 -4.06 -10.20 -8.30
N ARG A 116 -4.85 -10.45 -7.25
CA ARG A 116 -6.31 -10.43 -7.33
C ARG A 116 -6.92 -9.90 -6.03
N THR A 117 -7.70 -8.84 -6.12
CA THR A 117 -8.38 -8.24 -4.96
C THR A 117 -9.77 -8.80 -4.72
N GLU A 118 -10.48 -9.21 -5.77
CA GLU A 118 -11.87 -9.70 -5.66
C GLU A 118 -11.96 -11.13 -5.14
N ASN A 119 -11.02 -11.98 -5.54
CA ASN A 119 -10.95 -13.38 -5.11
C ASN A 119 -9.49 -13.77 -4.79
N PRO A 120 -8.95 -13.30 -3.64
CA PRO A 120 -7.57 -13.57 -3.27
C PRO A 120 -7.38 -15.04 -2.86
N ASP A 121 -6.21 -15.61 -3.16
CA ASP A 121 -5.84 -16.98 -2.72
C ASP A 121 -5.43 -17.00 -1.25
N VAL A 122 -6.39 -16.73 -0.37
CA VAL A 122 -6.21 -16.72 1.09
C VAL A 122 -6.93 -17.90 1.71
N TYR A 123 -6.49 -18.27 2.92
CA TYR A 123 -7.23 -19.20 3.75
C TYR A 123 -8.52 -18.52 4.24
N VAL A 124 -9.66 -19.15 4.02
CA VAL A 124 -10.97 -18.66 4.45
C VAL A 124 -11.48 -19.55 5.57
N LEU A 125 -11.75 -18.95 6.72
CA LEU A 125 -12.38 -19.66 7.84
C LEU A 125 -13.86 -19.89 7.53
N GLU A 126 -14.33 -21.11 7.78
CA GLU A 126 -15.76 -21.42 7.70
C GLU A 126 -16.52 -20.71 8.82
N SER A 127 -17.70 -20.19 8.49
CA SER A 127 -18.57 -19.52 9.45
C SER A 127 -18.89 -20.45 10.64
N GLY A 128 -18.66 -19.99 11.87
CA GLY A 128 -18.90 -20.76 13.09
C GLY A 128 -17.70 -21.58 13.59
N LYS A 129 -16.51 -21.45 13.02
CA LYS A 129 -15.27 -22.08 13.52
C LYS A 129 -14.34 -21.10 14.26
N PHE A 130 -14.90 -20.42 15.27
CA PHE A 130 -14.15 -19.61 16.25
C PHE A 130 -14.34 -20.17 17.64
#